data_AF-A0A942QVY1-F1
#
_entry.id   AF-A0A942QVY1-F1
#
_cell.length_a   1.000
_cell.length_b   1.000
_cell.length_c   1.000
_cell.angle_alpha   90.00
_cell.angle_beta   90.00
_cell.angle_gamma   90.00
#
_symmetry.space_group_name_H-M   'P 1'
#
loop_
_entity.id
_entity.type
_entity.pdbx_description
1 polymer ?
#
loop_
_entity_poly.entity_id
_entity_poly.type
_entity_poly.pdbx_seq_one_letter_code
_entity_poly.pdbx_strand_id
1 'polypeptide(L)' 'MDAIGGKSVNDSLLENNRMRLIALEKALFRIGTSFFGTCKNCHAKIAYNRLKAIPEATHCSNCNI' A
#
# COMPACT_ATOMS: atom_id res chain seq x y z
N MET A 1 -26.49 -25.78 10.31
CA MET A 1 -25.27 -25.53 9.52
C MET A 1 -25.37 -24.18 8.83
N ASP A 2 -24.63 -23.22 9.38
CA ASP A 2 -23.79 -22.22 8.70
C ASP A 2 -24.41 -21.25 7.68
N ALA A 3 -24.98 -20.16 8.21
CA ALA A 3 -25.12 -18.87 7.49
C ALA A 3 -24.03 -17.86 7.93
N ILE A 4 -22.86 -18.36 8.36
CA ILE A 4 -21.75 -17.55 8.86
C ILE A 4 -20.62 -17.65 7.84
N GLY A 5 -20.50 -16.67 6.95
CA GLY A 5 -19.36 -16.63 6.02
C GLY A 5 -19.35 -15.45 5.06
N GLY A 6 -20.51 -14.94 4.65
CA GLY A 6 -20.56 -13.84 3.67
C GLY A 6 -20.22 -12.46 4.24
N LYS A 7 -20.64 -12.17 5.47
CA LYS A 7 -20.57 -10.81 6.04
C LYS A 7 -19.16 -10.44 6.51
N SER A 8 -18.52 -11.33 7.29
CA SER A 8 -17.17 -11.12 7.82
C SER A 8 -16.09 -11.00 6.74
N VAL A 9 -16.21 -11.76 5.65
CA VAL A 9 -15.30 -11.66 4.50
C VAL A 9 -15.49 -10.33 3.77
N ASN A 10 -16.74 -9.88 3.61
CA ASN A 10 -17.04 -8.60 2.97
C ASN A 10 -16.57 -7.40 3.82
N ASP A 11 -16.76 -7.45 5.13
CA ASP A 11 -16.26 -6.44 6.06
C ASP A 11 -14.72 -6.36 6.03
N SER A 12 -14.03 -7.50 5.98
CA SER A 12 -12.57 -7.56 5.86
C SER A 12 -12.07 -6.99 4.54
N LEU A 13 -12.77 -7.25 3.44
CA LEU A 13 -12.47 -6.69 2.12
C LEU A 13 -12.67 -5.18 2.11
N LEU A 14 -13.79 -4.70 2.67
CA LEU A 14 -14.08 -3.27 2.77
C LEU A 14 -13.00 -2.52 3.55
N GLU A 15 -12.55 -3.08 4.67
CA GLU A 15 -11.49 -2.49 5.48
C GLU A 15 -10.14 -2.43 4.75
N ASN A 16 -9.76 -3.52 4.05
CA ASN A 16 -8.55 -3.52 3.23
C ASN A 16 -8.59 -2.46 2.13
N ASN A 17 -9.75 -2.28 1.47
CA ASN A 17 -9.92 -1.25 0.45
C ASN A 17 -9.81 0.16 1.04
N ARG A 18 -10.39 0.42 2.23
CA ARG A 18 -10.25 1.70 2.93
C ARG A 18 -8.80 2.00 3.30
N MET A 19 -8.10 1.02 3.87
CA MET A 19 -6.68 1.16 4.22
C MET A 19 -5.82 1.44 2.98
N ARG A 20 -6.12 0.77 1.86
CA ARG A 20 -5.46 1.02 0.58
C ARG A 20 -5.75 2.43 0.04
N LEU A 21 -6.99 2.91 0.14
CA LEU A 21 -7.36 4.26 -0.26
C LEU A 21 -6.55 5.31 0.52
N ILE A 22 -6.48 5.18 1.84
CA ILE A 22 -5.68 6.07 2.71
C ILE A 22 -4.20 6.03 2.31
N ALA A 23 -3.68 4.85 1.97
CA ALA A 23 -2.29 4.71 1.53
C ALA A 23 -2.03 5.40 0.18
N LEU A 24 -2.99 5.36 -0.74
CA LEU A 24 -2.94 6.06 -2.03
C LEU A 24 -3.02 7.57 -1.85
N GLU A 25 -3.89 8.08 -0.99
CA GLU A 25 -3.96 9.51 -0.65
C GLU A 25 -2.63 10.02 -0.07
N LYS A 26 -2.02 9.24 0.82
CA LYS A 26 -0.66 9.52 1.34
C LYS A 26 0.41 9.43 0.25
N ALA A 27 0.23 8.58 -0.75
CA ALA A 27 1.13 8.52 -1.89
C ALA A 27 1.01 9.78 -2.73
N LEU A 28 -0.21 10.21 -3.06
CA LEU A 28 -0.51 11.45 -3.78
C LEU A 28 0.10 12.66 -3.08
N PHE A 29 -0.02 12.75 -1.75
CA PHE A 29 0.60 13.85 -0.98
C PHE A 29 2.13 13.88 -1.09
N ARG A 30 2.77 12.73 -1.28
CA ARG A 30 4.23 12.63 -1.44
C ARG A 30 4.67 12.93 -2.88
N ILE A 31 3.79 12.79 -3.87
CA ILE A 31 4.13 13.09 -5.27
C ILE A 31 4.56 14.55 -5.38
N GLY A 32 5.74 14.77 -5.95
CA GLY A 32 6.37 16.09 -6.01
C GLY A 32 7.35 16.40 -4.87
N THR A 33 7.47 15.53 -3.87
CA THR A 33 8.51 15.60 -2.83
C THR A 33 9.58 14.53 -3.04
N SER A 34 10.76 14.73 -2.47
CA SER A 34 11.86 13.74 -2.44
C SER A 34 11.51 12.46 -1.66
N PHE A 35 10.36 12.42 -0.98
CA PHE A 35 9.88 11.26 -0.23
C PHE A 35 9.10 10.27 -1.08
N PHE A 36 8.63 10.64 -2.27
CA PHE A 36 7.99 9.67 -3.18
C PHE A 36 9.04 8.75 -3.80
N GLY A 37 8.77 7.44 -3.76
CA GLY A 37 9.69 6.44 -4.27
C GLY A 37 10.94 6.22 -3.41
N THR A 38 10.94 6.69 -2.16
CA THR A 38 12.02 6.43 -1.19
C THR A 38 11.55 5.48 -0.11
N CYS A 39 12.34 4.43 0.16
CA CYS A 39 12.02 3.45 1.19
C CYS A 39 12.07 4.08 2.58
N LYS A 40 11.03 3.89 3.40
CA LYS A 40 11.01 4.40 4.78
C LYS A 40 12.03 3.75 5.72
N ASN A 41 12.49 2.53 5.41
CA ASN A 41 13.40 1.77 6.28
C ASN A 41 14.87 2.00 5.93
N CYS A 42 15.26 1.76 4.68
CA CYS A 42 16.66 1.87 4.25
C CYS A 42 16.98 3.14 3.47
N HIS A 43 15.99 4.02 3.24
CA HIS A 43 16.12 5.25 2.45
C HIS A 43 16.61 5.05 1.00
N ALA A 44 16.68 3.81 0.52
CA ALA A 44 16.98 3.50 -0.87
C ALA A 44 15.78 3.82 -1.79
N LYS A 45 16.07 4.03 -3.08
CA LYS A 45 15.03 4.21 -4.10
C LYS A 45 14.21 2.93 -4.26
N ILE A 46 12.89 3.06 -4.28
CA ILE A 46 11.96 1.98 -4.60
C ILE A 46 11.97 1.79 -6.11
N ALA A 47 12.08 0.54 -6.56
CA ALA A 47 12.11 0.21 -7.98
C ALA A 47 10.88 0.76 -8.72
N TYR A 48 11.09 1.36 -9.88
CA TYR A 48 10.01 1.95 -10.69
C TYR A 48 8.90 0.93 -10.99
N ASN A 49 9.25 -0.30 -11.35
CA ASN A 49 8.27 -1.36 -11.61
C ASN A 49 7.36 -1.65 -10.40
N ARG A 50 7.89 -1.53 -9.17
CA ARG A 50 7.11 -1.69 -7.94
C ARG A 50 6.16 -0.51 -7.75
N LEU A 51 6.61 0.72 -7.97
CA LEU A 51 5.76 1.91 -7.89
C LEU A 51 4.71 1.93 -9.01
N LYS A 52 5.02 1.38 -10.18
CA LYS A 52 4.08 1.24 -11.30
C LYS A 52 2.95 0.25 -10.98
N ALA A 53 3.26 -0.83 -10.25
CA ALA A 53 2.27 -1.82 -9.82
C ALA A 53 1.52 -1.40 -8.53
N ILE A 54 2.25 -0.81 -7.58
CA ILE A 54 1.80 -0.45 -6.23
C ILE A 54 2.37 0.94 -5.89
N PRO A 55 1.73 2.03 -6.34
CA PRO A 55 2.22 3.39 -6.13
C PRO A 55 2.24 3.82 -4.66
N GLU A 56 1.42 3.19 -3.83
CA GLU A 56 1.36 3.41 -2.38
C GLU A 56 2.54 2.77 -1.61
N ALA A 57 3.39 1.98 -2.28
CA ALA A 57 4.50 1.28 -1.65
C ALA A 57 5.44 2.23 -0.88
N THR A 58 5.66 1.94 0.40
CA THR A 58 6.59 2.69 1.27
C THR A 58 7.93 2.01 1.47
N HIS A 59 8.06 0.73 1.07
CA HIS A 59 9.26 -0.07 1.24
C HIS A 59 9.78 -0.59 -0.11
N CYS A 60 11.11 -0.65 -0.23
CA CYS A 60 11.76 -1.29 -1.36
C CYS A 60 11.61 -2.82 -1.27
N SER A 61 11.88 -3.51 -2.38
CA SER A 61 11.85 -4.99 -2.44
C SER A 61 12.80 -5.65 -1.44
N ASN A 62 13.88 -4.97 -1.04
CA ASN A 62 14.87 -5.52 -0.10
C ASN A 62 14.42 -5.44 1.37
N CYS A 63 13.50 -4.53 1.72
CA CYS A 63 13.03 -4.36 3.11
C CYS A 63 11.68 -5.00 3.39
N ASN A 64 11.02 -5.52 2.36
CA ASN A 64 9.68 -6.07 2.44
C ASN A 64 9.63 -7.48 1.84
N ILE A 65 10.79 -8.14 1.84
CA ILE A 65 10.97 -9.59 1.68
C ILE A 65 11.02 -10.23 3.06
#